data_AF-A0A368YTZ8-F1
#
_entry.id   AF-A0A368YTZ8-F1
#
_cell.length_a   1.000
_cell.length_b   1.000
_cell.length_c   1.000
_cell.angle_alpha   90.00
_cell.angle_beta   90.00
_cell.angle_gamma   90.00
#
_symmetry.space_group_name_H-M   'P 1'
#
loop_
_entity.id
_entity.type
_entity.pdbx_description
1 polymer ?
#
loop_
_entity_poly.entity_id
_entity_poly.type
_entity_poly.pdbx_seq_one_letter_code
_entity_poly.pdbx_strand_id
1 'polypeptide(L)'
;MVTIKDSRPWINLSWAILKWSTLIGLGLGFVPSALSLVSGNTISINGTAIGGWLGVWIVTFACGLGGFLFGAIWALVLRAIAIASGR
;
A
#
# COMPACT_ATOMS: atom_id res chain seq x y z
N MET A 1 13.23 33.77 18.14
CA MET A 1 12.52 32.48 18.14
C MET A 1 12.78 31.81 16.80
N VAL A 2 13.88 31.05 16.68
CA VAL A 2 14.23 30.35 15.44
C VAL A 2 13.58 28.99 15.51
N THR A 3 12.53 28.80 14.71
CA THR A 3 11.90 27.49 14.49
C THR A 3 12.92 26.64 13.73
N ILE A 4 13.74 25.89 14.47
CA ILE A 4 14.51 24.77 13.92
C ILE A 4 13.45 23.82 13.37
N LYS A 5 13.24 23.83 12.05
CA LYS A 5 12.58 22.73 11.35
C LYS A 5 13.51 21.54 11.55
N ASP A 6 13.23 20.79 12.61
CA ASP A 6 13.83 19.49 12.89
C ASP A 6 13.41 18.58 11.73
N SER A 7 14.19 18.65 10.66
CA SER A 7 13.88 18.06 9.37
C SER A 7 14.23 16.59 9.47
N ARG A 8 13.48 15.85 10.30
CA ARG A 8 13.61 14.42 10.54
C ARG A 8 13.50 13.72 9.19
N PRO A 9 14.63 13.44 8.49
CA PRO A 9 14.59 13.06 7.08
C PRO A 9 13.89 11.71 6.89
N TRP A 10 13.87 10.89 7.95
CA TRP A 10 13.14 9.64 8.00
C TRP A 10 11.63 9.81 7.89
N ILE A 11 11.03 10.92 8.33
CA ILE A 11 9.57 11.13 8.25
C ILE A 11 9.14 11.30 6.79
N ASN A 12 9.87 12.11 6.03
CA ASN A 12 9.58 12.30 4.60
C ASN A 12 9.78 11.00 3.81
N LEU A 13 10.83 10.24 4.14
CA LEU A 13 11.11 8.96 3.51
C LEU A 13 10.04 7.90 3.84
N SER A 14 9.65 7.80 5.12
CA SER A 14 8.57 6.93 5.58
C SER A 14 7.23 7.27 4.91
N TRP A 15 6.93 8.57 4.76
CA TRP A 15 5.72 9.02 4.08
C TRP A 15 5.73 8.67 2.58
N ALA A 16 6.88 8.85 1.92
CA ALA A 16 7.05 8.45 0.53
C ALA A 16 6.85 6.94 0.36
N ILE A 17 7.48 6.12 1.20
CA ILE A 17 7.35 4.65 1.15
C ILE A 17 5.90 4.22 1.38
N LEU A 18 5.22 4.80 2.37
CA LEU A 18 3.81 4.51 2.65
C LEU A 18 2.92 4.84 1.43
N LYS A 19 3.09 6.03 0.85
CA LYS A 19 2.33 6.49 -0.30
C LYS A 19 2.56 5.57 -1.51
N TRP A 20 3.81 5.31 -1.87
CA TRP A 20 4.15 4.51 -3.03
C TRP A 20 3.76 3.03 -2.86
N SER A 21 3.96 2.46 -1.67
CA SER A 21 3.54 1.07 -1.39
C SER A 21 2.03 0.89 -1.49
N THR A 22 1.27 1.87 -1.00
CA THR A 22 -0.20 1.85 -1.10
C THR A 22 -0.66 2.01 -2.56
N LEU A 23 -0.06 2.92 -3.32
CA LEU A 23 -0.39 3.12 -4.73
C LEU A 23 -0.06 1.90 -5.59
N ILE A 24 1.10 1.28 -5.36
CA ILE A 24 1.49 0.03 -6.05
C ILE A 24 0.54 -1.10 -5.65
N GLY A 25 0.19 -1.23 -4.37
CA GLY A 25 -0.80 -2.23 -3.91
C GLY A 25 -2.16 -2.04 -4.57
N LEU A 26 -2.65 -0.80 -4.66
CA LEU A 26 -3.90 -0.50 -5.38
C LEU A 26 -3.79 -0.80 -6.87
N GLY A 27 -2.69 -0.44 -7.52
CA GLY A 27 -2.46 -0.71 -8.94
C GLY A 27 -2.40 -2.21 -9.24
N LEU A 28 -1.66 -2.98 -8.42
CA LEU A 28 -1.56 -4.44 -8.53
C LEU A 28 -2.88 -5.14 -8.20
N GLY A 29 -3.73 -4.58 -7.35
CA GLY A 29 -5.06 -5.14 -7.11
C GLY A 29 -6.05 -4.81 -8.23
N PHE A 30 -5.99 -3.60 -8.77
CA PHE A 30 -6.95 -3.11 -9.77
C PHE A 30 -6.68 -3.64 -11.18
N VAL A 31 -5.45 -3.49 -11.68
CA VAL A 31 -5.11 -3.79 -13.08
C VAL A 31 -5.39 -5.26 -13.46
N PRO A 32 -4.86 -6.27 -12.75
CA PRO A 32 -5.12 -7.67 -13.12
C PRO A 32 -6.56 -8.08 -12.86
N SER A 33 -7.21 -7.55 -11.82
CA SER A 33 -8.62 -7.86 -11.53
C SER A 33 -9.56 -7.27 -12.58
N ALA A 34 -9.31 -6.04 -13.02
CA ALA A 34 -10.06 -5.41 -14.10
C ALA A 34 -9.83 -6.15 -15.43
N LEU A 35 -8.59 -6.54 -15.74
CA LEU A 35 -8.29 -7.36 -16.93
C LEU A 35 -9.05 -8.70 -16.89
N SER A 36 -9.04 -9.38 -15.74
CA SER A 36 -9.75 -10.65 -15.53
C SER A 36 -11.26 -10.49 -15.75
N LEU A 37 -11.85 -9.42 -15.22
CA LEU A 37 -13.27 -9.15 -15.43
C LEU A 37 -13.59 -8.86 -16.92
N VAL A 38 -12.77 -8.03 -17.58
CA VAL A 38 -12.96 -7.66 -18.99
C VAL A 38 -12.71 -8.84 -19.94
N SER A 39 -11.83 -9.78 -19.57
CA SER A 39 -11.63 -11.02 -20.31
C SER A 39 -12.76 -12.04 -20.13
N GLY A 40 -13.77 -11.74 -19.32
CA GLY A 40 -14.90 -12.62 -19.03
C GLY A 40 -14.62 -13.67 -17.96
N ASN A 41 -13.51 -13.55 -17.21
CA ASN A 41 -13.22 -14.44 -16.10
C ASN A 41 -14.00 -14.02 -14.85
N THR A 42 -14.43 -15.03 -14.08
CA THR A 42 -15.07 -14.80 -12.78
C THR A 42 -14.00 -14.72 -11.70
N ILE A 43 -14.00 -13.62 -10.94
CA ILE A 43 -13.11 -13.45 -9.79
C ILE A 43 -13.65 -14.33 -8.66
N SER A 44 -12.86 -15.31 -8.20
CA SER A 44 -13.21 -16.19 -7.09
C SER A 44 -12.24 -16.01 -5.93
N ILE A 45 -12.79 -15.80 -4.73
CA ILE A 45 -12.02 -15.64 -3.50
C ILE A 45 -12.48 -16.74 -2.54
N ASN A 46 -11.57 -17.64 -2.12
CA ASN A 46 -11.87 -18.78 -1.25
C ASN A 46 -13.07 -19.64 -1.73
N GLY A 47 -13.23 -19.80 -3.04
CA GLY A 47 -14.33 -20.57 -3.64
C GLY A 47 -15.63 -19.77 -3.82
N THR A 48 -15.72 -18.54 -3.32
CA THR A 48 -16.85 -17.64 -3.57
C THR A 48 -16.60 -16.82 -4.82
N ALA A 49 -17.43 -17.05 -5.85
CA ALA A 49 -17.46 -16.23 -7.04
C ALA A 49 -18.07 -14.86 -6.74
N ILE A 50 -17.28 -13.81 -6.95
CA ILE A 50 -17.71 -12.42 -6.82
C ILE A 50 -17.82 -11.83 -8.23
N GLY A 51 -19.06 -11.70 -8.69
CA GLY A 51 -19.35 -11.20 -10.03
C GLY A 51 -19.15 -9.69 -10.18
N GLY A 52 -18.72 -9.29 -11.38
CA GLY A 52 -18.71 -7.89 -11.79
C GLY A 52 -17.62 -7.04 -11.14
N TRP A 53 -17.80 -5.72 -11.25
CA TRP A 53 -16.84 -4.73 -10.76
C TRP A 53 -16.65 -4.76 -9.23
N LEU A 54 -17.60 -5.30 -8.47
CA LEU A 54 -17.46 -5.48 -7.02
C LEU A 54 -16.27 -6.39 -6.68
N GLY A 55 -16.06 -7.47 -7.43
CA GLY A 55 -14.89 -8.35 -7.24
C GLY A 55 -13.58 -7.62 -7.47
N VAL A 56 -13.52 -6.76 -8.51
CA VAL A 56 -12.35 -5.92 -8.82
C VAL A 56 -12.02 -5.01 -7.65
N TRP A 57 -13.01 -4.29 -7.11
CA TRP A 57 -12.81 -3.39 -5.99
C TRP A 57 -12.40 -4.12 -4.72
N ILE A 58 -12.98 -5.28 -4.42
CA ILE A 58 -12.61 -6.08 -3.25
C ILE A 58 -11.13 -6.49 -3.31
N VAL A 59 -10.67 -7.02 -4.45
CA VAL A 59 -9.26 -7.38 -4.63
C VAL A 59 -8.35 -6.14 -4.58
N THR A 60 -8.79 -5.04 -5.18
CA THR A 60 -8.09 -3.75 -5.14
C THR A 60 -7.89 -3.25 -3.73
N PHE A 61 -8.95 -3.23 -2.91
CA PHE A 61 -8.88 -2.81 -1.52
C PHE A 61 -8.01 -3.74 -0.68
N ALA A 62 -8.13 -5.06 -0.86
CA ALA A 62 -7.29 -6.03 -0.15
C ALA A 62 -5.79 -5.82 -0.46
N CYS A 63 -5.45 -5.65 -1.73
CA CYS A 63 -4.07 -5.43 -2.17
C CYS A 63 -3.55 -4.03 -1.75
N GLY A 64 -4.38 -3.00 -1.81
CA GLY A 64 -4.09 -1.66 -1.31
C GLY A 64 -3.83 -1.64 0.20
N LEU A 65 -4.64 -2.37 0.99
CA LEU A 65 -4.44 -2.52 2.43
C LEU A 65 -3.13 -3.26 2.74
N GLY A 66 -2.81 -4.31 1.96
CA GLY A 66 -1.53 -5.01 2.05
C GLY A 66 -0.33 -4.09 1.76
N GLY A 67 -0.42 -3.29 0.69
CA GLY A 67 0.58 -2.27 0.36
C GLY A 67 0.74 -1.19 1.43
N PHE A 68 -0.36 -0.77 2.05
CA PHE A 68 -0.35 0.16 3.18
C PHE A 68 0.34 -0.43 4.41
N LEU A 69 -0.02 -1.66 4.81
CA LEU A 69 0.59 -2.36 5.94
C LEU A 69 2.09 -2.57 5.73
N PHE A 70 2.49 -2.98 4.53
CA PHE A 70 3.89 -3.08 4.15
C PHE A 70 4.62 -1.73 4.30
N GLY A 71 4.04 -0.66 3.76
CA GLY A 71 4.57 0.70 3.90
C GLY A 71 4.68 1.15 5.35
N ALA A 72 3.70 0.81 6.20
CA ALA A 72 3.69 1.15 7.63
C ALA A 72 4.79 0.40 8.40
N ILE A 73 5.02 -0.88 8.10
CA ILE A 73 6.11 -1.66 8.68
C ILE A 73 7.46 -1.01 8.33
N TRP A 74 7.68 -0.67 7.06
CA TRP A 74 8.91 0.01 6.65
C TRP A 74 9.08 1.39 7.28
N ALA A 75 7.99 2.14 7.45
CA ALA A 75 8.02 3.41 8.15
C ALA A 75 8.49 3.27 9.61
N LEU A 76 8.07 2.19 10.30
CA LEU A 76 8.53 1.85 11.65
C LEU A 76 9.98 1.39 11.66
N VAL A 77 10.41 0.60 10.68
CA VAL A 77 11.81 0.15 10.53
C VAL A 77 12.73 1.35 10.36
N LEU A 78 12.39 2.31 9.49
CA LEU A 78 13.17 3.53 9.31
C LEU A 78 13.25 4.37 10.59
N ARG A 79 12.15 4.44 11.34
CA ARG A 79 12.13 5.10 12.65
C ARG A 79 13.08 4.39 13.63
N ALA A 80 13.07 3.06 13.67
CA ALA A 80 13.96 2.29 14.53
C ALA A 80 15.43 2.47 14.13
N ILE A 81 15.75 2.50 12.84
CA ILE A 81 17.10 2.75 12.32
C ILE A 81 17.58 4.16 12.72
N ALA A 82 16.72 5.18 12.63
CA ALA A 82 17.07 6.53 13.07
C ALA A 82 17.48 6.56 14.54
N ILE A 83 16.64 5.98 15.41
CA ILE A 83 16.90 5.87 16.86
C ILE A 83 18.19 5.10 17.15
N ALA A 84 18.42 3.97 16.47
CA ALA A 84 19.63 3.16 16.62
C ALA A 84 20.90 3.87 16.11
N SER A 85 20.76 4.74 15.11
CA SER A 85 21.85 5.56 14.56
C SER A 85 22.22 6.75 15.45
N GLY A 86 21.54 6.97 16.58
CA GLY A 86 21.78 8.11 17.47
C GLY A 86 21.28 9.45 16.91
N ARG A 87 20.29 9.42 16.00
CA ARG A 87 19.58 10.59 15.46
C ARG A 87 18.12 10.58 15.89
#